data_AF-D9XBT9-F1
#
_entry.id   AF-D9XBT9-F1
#
_cell.length_a   1.000
_cell.length_b   1.000
_cell.length_c   1.000
_cell.angle_alpha   90.00
_cell.angle_beta   90.00
_cell.angle_gamma   90.00
#
_symmetry.space_group_name_H-M   'P 1'
#
loop_
_entity.id
_entity.type
_entity.pdbx_description
1 polymer ?
#
loop_
_entity_poly.entity_id
_entity_poly.type
_entity_poly.pdbx_seq_one_letter_code
_entity_poly.pdbx_strand_id
1 'polypeptide(L)'
;MPALHPAVPFLLSVDELVKRYLGPVRRAGRGLLPQGTPGGEAEVFARAGFAGPRRLVVPGGRTLERTVDDVVAWVFSMSFSAPHLFEGRRDDFEEDLRGLLREASEPGLFSERGPSTEVFVWRTDASLY
;
A
#
# COMPACT_ATOMS: atom_id res chain seq x y z
N MET A 1 5.88 -3.07 23.23
CA MET A 1 6.89 -2.00 23.25
C MET A 1 6.39 -0.85 22.39
N PRO A 2 6.49 0.40 22.86
CA PRO A 2 6.16 1.56 22.04
C PRO A 2 7.12 1.66 20.83
N ALA A 3 6.68 2.36 19.78
CA ALA A 3 7.52 2.67 18.63
C ALA A 3 8.71 3.54 19.07
N LEU A 4 9.90 3.23 18.58
CA LEU A 4 11.14 3.93 18.94
C LEU A 4 11.38 5.17 18.05
N HIS A 5 10.78 5.19 16.87
CA HIS A 5 10.91 6.22 15.84
C HIS A 5 9.52 6.71 15.40
N PRO A 6 9.43 7.89 14.75
CA PRO A 6 8.17 8.31 14.13
C PRO A 6 7.69 7.30 13.08
N ALA A 7 6.37 7.28 12.84
CA ALA A 7 5.80 6.55 11.71
C ALA A 7 6.15 7.27 10.40
N VAL A 8 6.13 6.53 9.28
CA VAL A 8 6.33 7.17 7.97
C VAL A 8 5.11 8.06 7.65
N PRO A 9 5.29 9.31 7.17
CA PRO A 9 4.18 10.25 6.94
C PRO A 9 3.40 9.96 5.64
N PHE A 10 2.86 8.74 5.49
CA PHE A 10 2.19 8.27 4.26
C PHE A 10 0.92 9.04 3.91
N LEU A 11 0.01 9.21 4.88
CA LEU A 11 -1.37 9.62 4.62
C LEU A 11 -1.52 11.07 4.14
N LEU A 12 -0.53 11.93 4.40
CA LEU A 12 -0.61 13.35 4.05
C LEU A 12 0.59 13.80 3.22
N SER A 13 1.83 13.47 3.61
CA SER A 13 2.99 14.09 2.96
C SER A 13 3.43 13.32 1.72
N VAL A 14 3.55 11.99 1.81
CA VAL A 14 3.98 11.16 0.66
C VAL A 14 2.90 11.08 -0.42
N ASP A 15 1.63 10.89 -0.05
CA ASP A 15 0.51 10.84 -1.00
C ASP A 15 0.37 12.16 -1.79
N GLU A 16 0.53 13.32 -1.13
CA GLU A 16 0.51 14.63 -1.80
C GLU A 16 1.74 14.85 -2.71
N LEU A 17 2.92 14.39 -2.30
CA LEU A 17 4.10 14.41 -3.19
C LEU A 17 3.86 13.58 -4.45
N VAL A 18 3.33 12.36 -4.32
CA VAL A 18 2.98 11.51 -5.45
C VAL A 18 1.96 12.20 -6.37
N LYS A 19 0.91 12.82 -5.81
CA LYS A 19 -0.10 13.55 -6.59
C LYS A 19 0.49 14.74 -7.35
N ARG A 20 1.45 15.47 -6.77
CA ARG A 20 2.12 16.59 -7.45
C ARG A 20 2.88 16.13 -8.71
N TYR A 21 3.51 14.96 -8.66
CA TYR A 21 4.30 14.44 -9.78
C TYR A 21 3.48 13.66 -10.81
N LEU A 22 2.50 12.87 -10.37
CA LEU A 22 1.77 11.90 -11.22
C LEU A 22 0.29 12.26 -11.46
N GLY A 23 -0.21 13.30 -10.80
CA GLY A 23 -1.60 13.75 -10.86
C GLY A 23 -2.49 13.15 -9.76
N PRO A 24 -3.73 13.69 -9.60
CA PRO A 24 -4.60 13.33 -8.48
C PRO A 24 -5.31 11.98 -8.63
N VAL A 25 -5.37 11.43 -9.85
CA VAL A 25 -6.11 10.19 -10.14
C VAL A 25 -5.18 8.99 -9.99
N ARG A 26 -5.53 8.05 -9.09
CA ARG A 26 -4.75 6.83 -8.88
C ARG A 26 -4.66 5.99 -10.14
N ARG A 27 -3.51 5.31 -10.29
CA ARG A 27 -3.25 4.32 -11.34
C ARG A 27 -3.33 2.91 -10.79
N ALA A 28 -3.75 1.96 -11.64
CA ALA A 28 -3.53 0.54 -11.43
C ALA A 28 -3.29 -0.15 -12.77
N GLY A 29 -2.22 -0.93 -12.85
CA GLY A 29 -1.77 -1.53 -14.11
C GLY A 29 -1.55 -0.46 -15.19
N ARG A 30 -2.16 -0.64 -16.36
CA ARG A 30 -2.06 0.30 -17.50
C ARG A 30 -3.12 1.42 -17.48
N GLY A 31 -4.00 1.48 -16.46
CA GLY A 31 -5.16 2.38 -16.44
C GLY A 31 -5.23 3.29 -15.21
N LEU A 32 -6.23 4.16 -15.22
CA LEU A 32 -6.63 5.00 -14.09
C LEU A 32 -7.78 4.36 -13.31
N LEU A 33 -7.80 4.57 -12.00
CA LEU A 33 -8.85 4.14 -11.07
C LEU A 33 -9.56 5.37 -10.48
N PRO A 34 -10.40 6.08 -11.26
CA PRO A 34 -11.09 7.29 -10.78
C PRO A 34 -12.07 6.99 -9.63
N GLN A 35 -12.62 5.78 -9.57
CA GLN A 35 -13.55 5.33 -8.52
C GLN A 35 -12.89 4.38 -7.52
N GLY A 36 -11.56 4.24 -7.54
CA GLY A 36 -10.84 3.27 -6.73
C GLY A 36 -11.03 1.82 -7.19
N THR A 37 -10.58 0.88 -6.36
CA THR A 37 -10.78 -0.55 -6.58
C THR A 37 -12.22 -0.93 -6.20
N PRO A 38 -13.02 -1.48 -7.13
CA PRO A 38 -14.38 -1.93 -6.80
C PRO A 38 -14.36 -2.98 -5.69
N GLY A 39 -15.32 -2.88 -4.76
CA GLY A 39 -15.58 -3.91 -3.75
C GLY A 39 -16.62 -4.93 -4.21
N GLY A 40 -17.20 -5.68 -3.27
CA GLY A 40 -18.34 -6.57 -3.54
C GLY A 40 -17.96 -7.99 -4.00
N GLU A 41 -16.70 -8.38 -3.84
CA GLU A 41 -16.18 -9.71 -4.22
C GLU A 41 -17.03 -10.84 -3.62
N ALA A 42 -17.54 -10.66 -2.40
CA ALA A 42 -18.40 -11.64 -1.74
C ALA A 42 -19.65 -12.00 -2.53
N GLU A 43 -20.31 -11.01 -3.15
CA GLU A 43 -21.49 -11.26 -3.99
C GLU A 43 -21.12 -11.98 -5.28
N VAL A 44 -19.94 -11.67 -5.84
CA VAL A 44 -19.42 -12.35 -7.03
C VAL A 44 -19.19 -13.83 -6.73
N PHE A 45 -18.53 -14.15 -5.61
CA PHE A 45 -18.32 -15.53 -5.17
C PHE A 45 -19.63 -16.26 -4.90
N ALA A 46 -20.60 -15.62 -4.23
CA ALA A 46 -21.91 -16.21 -3.97
C ALA A 46 -22.66 -16.54 -5.28
N ARG A 47 -22.69 -15.62 -6.25
CA ARG A 47 -23.31 -15.86 -7.57
C ARG A 47 -22.61 -16.96 -8.37
N ALA A 48 -21.32 -17.19 -8.13
CA ALA A 48 -20.56 -18.27 -8.73
C ALA A 48 -20.74 -19.63 -8.01
N GLY A 49 -21.61 -19.72 -7.00
CA GLY A 49 -21.92 -20.97 -6.30
C GLY A 49 -20.99 -21.31 -5.14
N PHE A 50 -20.14 -20.37 -4.71
CA PHE A 50 -19.32 -20.56 -3.51
C PHE A 50 -20.11 -20.25 -2.24
N ALA A 51 -19.91 -21.09 -1.22
CA ALA A 51 -20.38 -20.87 0.14
C ALA A 51 -19.27 -20.24 1.00
N GLY A 52 -19.66 -19.36 1.93
CA GLY A 52 -18.75 -18.65 2.83
C GLY A 52 -18.95 -17.12 2.81
N PRO A 53 -17.92 -16.32 3.14
CA PRO A 53 -16.55 -16.71 3.47
C PRO A 53 -16.35 -16.98 4.96
N ARG A 54 -15.44 -17.90 5.28
CA ARG A 54 -14.81 -17.91 6.60
C ARG A 54 -13.66 -16.90 6.59
N ARG A 55 -13.82 -15.83 7.37
CA ARG A 55 -12.79 -14.79 7.56
C ARG A 55 -11.76 -15.26 8.57
N LEU A 56 -10.50 -15.25 8.17
CA LEU A 56 -9.35 -15.49 9.03
C LEU A 56 -8.52 -14.21 9.07
N VAL A 57 -8.15 -13.77 10.27
CA VAL A 57 -7.31 -12.60 10.46
C VAL A 57 -5.98 -13.07 11.03
N VAL A 58 -4.90 -12.79 10.32
CA VAL A 58 -3.53 -12.92 10.82
C VAL A 58 -3.13 -11.55 11.34
N PRO A 59 -2.98 -11.36 12.67
CA PRO A 59 -2.63 -10.06 13.22
C PRO A 59 -1.34 -9.51 12.61
N GLY A 60 -1.32 -8.19 12.40
CA GLY A 60 -0.12 -7.49 11.96
C GLY A 60 1.08 -7.85 12.84
N GLY A 61 2.23 -8.02 12.20
CA GLY A 61 3.45 -8.46 12.87
C GLY A 61 4.03 -7.43 13.85
N ARG A 62 5.25 -7.73 14.32
CA ARG A 62 6.02 -6.79 15.14
C ARG A 62 6.27 -5.50 14.36
N THR A 63 6.38 -4.39 15.09
CA THR A 63 6.84 -3.12 14.52
C THR A 63 8.22 -3.34 13.89
N LEU A 64 8.38 -2.88 12.66
CA LEU A 64 9.61 -2.96 11.88
C LEU A 64 10.26 -1.59 11.85
N GLU A 65 11.59 -1.58 11.90
CA GLU A 65 12.37 -0.39 11.61
C GLU A 65 12.55 -0.28 10.09
N ARG A 66 12.52 0.97 9.60
CA ARG A 66 12.68 1.32 8.19
C ARG A 66 13.65 2.48 8.08
N THR A 67 14.65 2.32 7.22
CA THR A 67 15.53 3.41 6.80
C THR A 67 14.83 4.28 5.75
N VAL A 68 15.41 5.45 5.45
CA VAL A 68 14.98 6.27 4.30
C VAL A 68 14.96 5.45 3.01
N ASP A 69 15.98 4.62 2.77
CA ASP A 69 16.06 3.79 1.56
C ASP A 69 14.94 2.73 1.51
N ASP A 70 14.62 2.11 2.65
CA ASP A 70 13.49 1.17 2.72
C ASP A 70 12.16 1.85 2.38
N VAL A 71 11.97 3.10 2.84
CA VAL A 71 10.76 3.86 2.55
C VAL A 71 10.71 4.26 1.07
N VAL A 72 11.83 4.74 0.50
CA VAL A 72 11.92 5.08 -0.93
C VAL A 72 11.61 3.84 -1.78
N ALA A 73 12.22 2.70 -1.46
CA ALA A 73 11.95 1.44 -2.14
C ALA A 73 10.47 1.01 -2.01
N TRP A 74 9.89 1.18 -0.82
CA TRP A 74 8.48 0.90 -0.60
C TRP A 74 7.58 1.80 -1.45
N VAL A 75 7.80 3.11 -1.47
CA VAL A 75 7.02 4.05 -2.31
C VAL A 75 7.11 3.67 -3.79
N PHE A 76 8.30 3.33 -4.31
CA PHE A 76 8.44 2.90 -5.69
C PHE A 76 7.87 1.51 -5.99
N SER A 77 7.60 0.68 -4.98
CA SER A 77 6.95 -0.64 -5.17
C SER A 77 5.43 -0.54 -5.33
N MET A 78 4.83 0.59 -4.97
CA MET A 78 3.39 0.80 -5.12
C MET A 78 3.04 0.99 -6.59
N SER A 79 1.98 0.32 -7.05
CA SER A 79 1.56 0.36 -8.46
C SER A 79 1.26 1.76 -8.99
N PHE A 80 0.84 2.68 -8.11
CA PHE A 80 0.52 4.07 -8.46
C PHE A 80 1.74 5.00 -8.48
N SER A 81 2.90 4.55 -8.02
CA SER A 81 4.15 5.32 -7.99
C SER A 81 5.33 4.47 -8.46
N ALA A 82 5.09 3.53 -9.37
CA ALA A 82 6.15 2.75 -9.98
C ALA A 82 7.15 3.66 -10.74
N PRO A 83 8.46 3.37 -10.76
CA PRO A 83 9.48 4.29 -11.28
C PRO A 83 9.24 4.79 -12.71
N HIS A 84 8.71 3.93 -13.59
CA HIS A 84 8.47 4.28 -14.99
C HIS A 84 7.34 5.32 -15.19
N LEU A 85 6.52 5.57 -14.17
CA LEU A 85 5.45 6.58 -14.23
C LEU A 85 5.98 8.01 -14.15
N PHE A 86 7.18 8.20 -13.60
CA PHE A 86 7.80 9.53 -13.44
C PHE A 86 8.52 10.02 -14.69
N GLU A 87 8.63 9.18 -15.72
CA GLU A 87 9.35 9.48 -16.97
C GLU A 87 10.75 10.04 -16.66
N GLY A 88 11.09 11.23 -17.17
CA GLY A 88 12.38 11.89 -16.91
C GLY A 88 12.50 12.58 -15.54
N ARG A 89 11.46 12.57 -14.69
CA ARG A 89 11.41 13.28 -13.40
C ARG A 89 11.54 12.37 -12.18
N ARG A 90 12.03 11.14 -12.38
CA ARG A 90 12.18 10.16 -11.31
C ARG A 90 13.15 10.64 -10.23
N ASP A 91 14.30 11.15 -10.65
CA ASP A 91 15.38 11.54 -9.73
C ASP A 91 14.95 12.76 -8.89
N ASP A 92 14.29 13.74 -9.52
CA ASP A 92 13.68 14.89 -8.84
C ASP A 92 12.68 14.44 -7.75
N PHE A 93 11.80 13.49 -8.08
CA PHE A 93 10.84 12.95 -7.12
C PHE A 93 11.53 12.23 -5.95
N GLU A 94 12.58 11.45 -6.24
CA GLU A 94 13.32 10.74 -5.19
C GLU A 94 14.05 11.73 -4.26
N GLU A 95 14.63 12.80 -4.80
CA GLU A 95 15.27 13.86 -4.01
C GLU A 95 14.26 14.55 -3.08
N ASP A 96 13.10 14.95 -3.62
CA ASP A 96 12.02 15.56 -2.84
C ASP A 96 11.49 14.61 -1.74
N LEU A 97 11.31 13.33 -2.07
CA LEU A 97 10.87 12.32 -1.11
C LEU A 97 11.89 12.15 0.02
N ARG A 98 13.18 12.09 -0.31
CA ARG A 98 14.25 12.01 0.69
C ARG A 98 14.32 13.27 1.54
N GLY A 99 14.08 14.45 0.98
CA GLY A 99 13.97 15.70 1.72
C GLY A 99 12.86 15.65 2.77
N LEU A 100 11.66 15.27 2.35
CA LEU A 100 10.49 15.10 3.21
C LEU A 100 10.72 14.09 4.34
N LEU A 101 11.39 12.97 4.06
CA LEU A 101 11.71 11.96 5.08
C LEU A 101 12.74 12.47 6.10
N ARG A 102 13.75 13.23 5.66
CA ARG A 102 14.75 13.84 6.55
C ARG A 102 14.11 14.86 7.49
N GLU A 103 13.15 15.64 7.01
CA GLU A 103 12.38 16.57 7.86
C GLU A 103 11.55 15.84 8.92
N ALA A 104 11.04 14.65 8.59
CA ALA A 104 10.22 13.86 9.51
C ALA A 104 11.03 13.08 10.54
N SER A 105 12.28 12.70 10.23
CA SER A 105 13.16 11.93 11.12
C SER A 105 14.62 12.29 10.84
N GLU A 106 15.24 13.05 11.76
CA GLU A 106 16.67 13.41 11.68
C GLU A 106 17.59 12.18 11.61
N PRO A 107 17.37 11.08 12.38
CA PRO A 107 18.16 9.86 12.25
C PRO A 107 17.89 9.06 10.96
N GLY A 108 16.86 9.42 10.18
CA GLY A 108 16.46 8.69 8.98
C GLY A 108 15.86 7.30 9.24
N LEU A 109 15.31 7.09 10.45
CA LEU A 109 14.68 5.85 10.88
C LEU A 109 13.19 6.06 11.15
N PHE A 110 12.39 5.05 10.83
CA PHE A 110 10.94 5.03 11.01
C PHE A 110 10.48 3.72 11.60
N SER A 111 9.42 3.77 12.41
CA SER A 111 8.77 2.60 12.99
C SER A 111 7.45 2.35 12.29
N GLU A 112 7.36 1.26 11.54
CA GLU A 112 6.18 0.89 10.78
C GLU A 112 5.59 -0.43 11.29
N ARG A 113 4.27 -0.49 11.47
CA ARG A 113 3.57 -1.75 11.73
C ARG A 113 2.67 -2.05 10.54
N GLY A 114 2.99 -3.14 9.83
CA GLY A 114 2.12 -3.64 8.77
C GLY A 114 0.72 -3.93 9.30
N PRO A 115 -0.33 -3.70 8.50
CA PRO A 115 -1.70 -4.04 8.88
C PRO A 115 -1.83 -5.54 9.09
N SER A 116 -2.90 -5.96 9.78
CA SER A 116 -3.29 -7.37 9.80
C SER A 116 -3.61 -7.85 8.39
N THR A 117 -3.25 -9.10 8.09
CA THR A 117 -3.61 -9.75 6.84
C THR A 117 -4.93 -10.46 7.01
N GLU A 118 -5.86 -10.22 6.09
CA GLU A 118 -7.14 -10.92 6.04
C GLU A 118 -7.13 -11.98 4.95
N VAL A 119 -7.64 -13.16 5.29
CA VAL A 119 -7.82 -14.28 4.36
C VAL A 119 -9.28 -14.70 4.39
N PHE A 120 -9.93 -14.66 3.24
CA PHE A 120 -11.31 -15.10 3.07
C PHE A 120 -11.32 -16.47 2.40
N VAL A 121 -11.77 -17.50 3.13
CA VAL A 121 -11.84 -18.87 2.62
C VAL A 121 -13.27 -19.16 2.15
N TRP A 122 -13.40 -19.42 0.85
CA TRP A 122 -14.63 -19.84 0.19
C TRP A 122 -14.59 -21.34 -0.09
N ARG A 123 -15.74 -22.00 -0.08
CA ARG A 123 -15.85 -23.44 -0.38
C ARG A 123 -16.85 -23.65 -1.50
N THR A 124 -16.56 -24.56 -2.41
CA THR A 124 -17.58 -25.15 -3.26
C THR A 124 -18.24 -26.27 -2.47
N ASP A 125 -19.56 -26.41 -2.59
CA ASP A 125 -20.24 -27.56 -2.01
C ASP A 125 -19.77 -28.81 -2.77
N ALA A 126 -19.01 -29.69 -2.11
CA ALA A 126 -18.56 -30.96 -2.69
C ALA A 126 -19.63 -32.06 -2.54
N SER A 127 -20.91 -31.67 -2.43
CA SER A 127 -22.05 -32.57 -2.23
C SER A 127 -22.76 -32.95 -3.54
N LEU A 128 -22.13 -32.70 -4.69
CA LEU A 128 -22.58 -33.23 -5.99
C LEU A 128 -21.60 -34.27 -6.54
N TYR A 129 -21.35 -35.35 -5.78
CA TYR A 129 -21.05 -36.69 -6.30
C TYR A 129 -21.46 -37.74 -5.26
#